data_AF-A0A659UP89-F1
#
_entry.id   AF-A0A659UP89-F1
#
_cell.length_a   1.000
_cell.length_b   1.000
_cell.length_c   1.000
_cell.angle_alpha   90.00
_cell.angle_beta   90.00
_cell.angle_gamma   90.00
#
_symmetry.space_group_name_H-M   'P 1'
#
loop_
_entity.id
_entity.type
_entity.pdbx_description
1 polymer ?
#
loop_
_entity_poly.entity_id
_entity_poly.type
_entity_poly.pdbx_seq_one_letter_code
_entity_poly.pdbx_strand_id
1 'polypeptide(L)'
;FYLTIVWAIGYTIAYPAWPLLHSATKGVLGYSSRGEVKNELTTAEAAKGKYVAAVQSKTVSEIAADDALREFAVAAGGAAFKVNCVQCHGSGAQGSKGFPNLNDDDWLWGGKAEQI
;
A
#
# COMPACT_ATOMS: atom_id res chain seq x y z
N PHE A 1 -31.86 15.19 -21.13
CA PHE A 1 -32.77 14.02 -21.05
C PHE A 1 -32.40 12.92 -22.05
N TYR A 2 -32.49 13.12 -23.36
CA TYR A 2 -32.18 12.05 -24.33
C TYR A 2 -30.70 11.60 -24.36
N LEU A 3 -29.75 12.52 -24.16
CA LEU A 3 -28.32 12.18 -24.09
C LEU A 3 -27.99 11.20 -22.96
N THR A 4 -28.62 11.36 -21.79
CA THR A 4 -28.38 10.46 -20.65
C THR A 4 -28.98 9.07 -20.90
N ILE A 5 -30.05 8.97 -21.69
CA ILE A 5 -30.63 7.68 -22.11
C ILE A 5 -29.68 6.96 -23.07
N VAL A 6 -29.19 7.65 -24.09
CA VAL A 6 -28.21 7.10 -25.04
C VAL A 6 -26.94 6.67 -24.30
N TRP A 7 -26.46 7.48 -23.36
CA TRP A 7 -25.33 7.13 -22.50
C TRP A 7 -25.58 5.87 -21.66
N ALA A 8 -26.75 5.76 -21.01
CA ALA A 8 -27.08 4.60 -20.19
C ALA A 8 -27.15 3.31 -21.01
N ILE A 9 -27.72 3.36 -22.22
CA ILE A 9 -27.75 2.22 -23.15
C ILE A 9 -26.32 1.82 -23.54
N GLY A 10 -25.50 2.79 -23.94
CA GLY A 10 -24.08 2.54 -24.26
C GLY A 10 -23.31 1.93 -23.09
N TYR A 11 -23.49 2.45 -21.88
CA TYR A 11 -22.81 1.97 -20.67
C TYR A 11 -23.22 0.52 -20.32
N THR A 12 -24.50 0.19 -20.48
CA THR A 12 -25.04 -1.18 -20.25
C THR A 12 -24.44 -2.19 -21.23
N ILE A 13 -24.12 -1.78 -22.46
CA ILE A 13 -23.47 -2.61 -23.46
C ILE A 13 -21.96 -2.73 -23.19
N ALA A 14 -21.33 -1.64 -22.75
CA ALA A 14 -19.89 -1.58 -22.50
C ALA A 14 -19.46 -2.38 -21.27
N TYR A 15 -20.23 -2.33 -20.18
CA TYR A 15 -19.87 -2.86 -18.86
C TYR A 15 -20.77 -4.02 -18.42
N PRO A 16 -20.38 -4.77 -17.37
CA PRO A 16 -21.27 -5.71 -16.72
C PRO A 16 -22.52 -5.02 -16.15
N ALA A 17 -23.71 -5.52 -16.51
CA ALA A 17 -24.96 -4.82 -16.17
C ALA A 17 -26.09 -5.74 -15.71
N TRP A 18 -26.46 -6.75 -16.51
CA TRP A 18 -27.63 -7.58 -16.20
C TRP A 18 -27.26 -8.85 -15.43
N PRO A 19 -27.87 -9.10 -14.27
CA PRO A 19 -27.68 -10.34 -13.53
C PRO A 19 -28.41 -11.49 -14.24
N LEU A 20 -27.65 -12.52 -14.63
CA LEU A 20 -28.16 -13.83 -15.06
C LEU A 20 -28.13 -14.78 -13.85
N LEU A 21 -28.69 -15.99 -14.01
CA LEU A 21 -28.81 -16.98 -12.93
C LEU A 21 -27.47 -17.34 -12.24
N HIS A 22 -26.35 -17.27 -12.97
CA HIS A 22 -25.02 -17.67 -12.46
C HIS A 22 -23.91 -16.62 -12.68
N SER A 23 -24.18 -15.53 -13.40
CA SER A 23 -23.19 -14.48 -13.70
C SER A 23 -23.86 -13.19 -14.16
N ALA A 24 -23.14 -12.07 -14.21
CA ALA A 24 -23.62 -10.90 -14.95
C ALA A 24 -23.27 -11.01 -16.46
N THR A 25 -23.91 -10.20 -17.30
CA THR A 25 -23.34 -9.87 -18.61
C THR A 25 -21.93 -9.31 -18.42
N LYS A 26 -20.99 -9.58 -19.34
CA LYS A 26 -19.60 -9.09 -19.21
C LYS A 26 -19.37 -7.70 -19.84
N GLY A 27 -20.32 -7.24 -20.65
CA GLY A 27 -20.13 -6.11 -21.56
C GLY A 27 -19.12 -6.42 -22.67
N VAL A 28 -18.95 -5.49 -23.61
CA VAL A 28 -18.00 -5.64 -24.72
C VAL A 28 -16.55 -5.29 -24.34
N LEU A 29 -16.34 -4.57 -23.23
CA LEU A 29 -15.00 -4.18 -22.78
C LEU A 29 -14.33 -5.22 -21.88
N GLY A 30 -15.05 -6.25 -21.42
CA GLY A 30 -14.50 -7.28 -20.53
C GLY A 30 -14.07 -6.77 -19.14
N TYR A 31 -14.55 -5.59 -18.74
CA TYR A 31 -14.21 -4.96 -17.46
C TYR A 31 -14.72 -5.79 -16.27
N SER A 32 -13.96 -5.78 -15.17
CA SER A 32 -14.45 -6.13 -13.84
C SER A 32 -13.70 -5.32 -12.78
N SER A 33 -14.39 -4.86 -11.74
CA SER A 33 -13.77 -4.11 -10.64
C SER A 33 -12.68 -4.91 -9.94
N ARG A 34 -12.86 -6.22 -9.79
CA ARG A 34 -11.83 -7.12 -9.24
C ARG A 34 -10.60 -7.24 -10.15
N GLY A 35 -10.81 -7.26 -11.47
CA GLY A 35 -9.73 -7.28 -12.45
C GLY A 35 -8.93 -5.98 -12.45
N GLU A 36 -9.62 -4.85 -12.34
CA GLU A 36 -8.99 -3.52 -12.22
C GLU A 36 -8.11 -3.43 -10.98
N VAL A 37 -8.64 -3.76 -9.80
CA VAL A 37 -7.86 -3.78 -8.55
C VAL A 37 -6.64 -4.70 -8.67
N LYS A 38 -6.79 -5.89 -9.26
CA LYS A 38 -5.66 -6.80 -9.48
C LYS A 38 -4.58 -6.14 -10.34
N ASN A 39 -4.97 -5.51 -11.45
CA ASN A 39 -4.02 -4.87 -12.37
C ASN A 39 -3.31 -3.67 -11.70
N GLU A 40 -4.03 -2.87 -10.93
CA GLU A 40 -3.47 -1.76 -10.16
C GLU A 40 -2.46 -2.26 -9.13
N LEU A 41 -2.81 -3.30 -8.37
CA LEU A 41 -1.90 -3.91 -7.39
C LEU A 41 -0.64 -4.46 -8.06
N THR A 42 -0.77 -5.24 -9.13
CA THR A 42 0.38 -5.77 -9.88
C THR A 42 1.27 -4.66 -10.42
N THR A 43 0.69 -3.57 -10.92
CA THR A 43 1.44 -2.42 -11.42
C THR A 43 2.19 -1.72 -10.28
N ALA A 44 1.53 -1.51 -9.13
CA ALA A 44 2.14 -0.89 -7.96
C ALA A 44 3.25 -1.75 -7.34
N GLU A 45 3.06 -3.07 -7.30
CA GLU A 45 4.07 -4.04 -6.87
C GLU A 45 5.29 -4.02 -7.80
N ALA A 46 5.07 -4.06 -9.12
CA ALA A 46 6.15 -4.00 -10.10
C ALA A 46 6.96 -2.69 -10.00
N ALA A 47 6.29 -1.56 -9.80
CA ALA A 47 6.94 -0.26 -9.66
C ALA A 47 7.88 -0.16 -8.44
N LYS A 48 7.57 -0.89 -7.35
CA LYS A 48 8.35 -0.88 -6.10
C LYS A 48 9.23 -2.12 -5.92
N GLY A 49 9.02 -3.15 -6.74
CA GLY A 49 9.51 -4.51 -6.50
C GLY A 49 11.02 -4.60 -6.32
N LYS A 50 11.79 -3.85 -7.12
CA LYS A 50 13.27 -3.81 -6.99
C LYS A 50 13.71 -3.38 -5.59
N TYR A 51 13.14 -2.29 -5.09
CA TYR A 51 13.52 -1.75 -3.77
C TYR A 51 12.97 -2.64 -2.64
N VAL A 52 11.75 -3.16 -2.77
CA VAL A 52 11.18 -4.09 -1.78
C VAL A 52 12.03 -5.36 -1.67
N ALA A 53 12.44 -5.95 -2.80
CA ALA A 53 13.31 -7.13 -2.81
C ALA A 53 14.69 -6.84 -2.19
N ALA A 54 15.24 -5.64 -2.43
CA ALA A 54 16.49 -5.21 -1.82
C ALA A 54 16.37 -5.03 -0.29
N VAL A 55 15.25 -4.46 0.19
CA VAL A 55 14.96 -4.34 1.63
C VAL A 55 14.79 -5.72 2.28
N GLN A 56 14.17 -6.68 1.60
CA GLN A 56 13.94 -8.04 2.14
C GLN A 56 15.21 -8.89 2.25
N SER A 57 16.24 -8.60 1.45
CA SER A 57 17.45 -9.42 1.34
C SER A 57 18.64 -8.90 2.14
N LYS A 58 18.56 -7.67 2.64
CA LYS A 58 19.63 -7.00 3.39
C LYS A 58 19.24 -6.82 4.85
N THR A 59 20.23 -6.83 5.73
CA THR A 59 20.06 -6.42 7.13
C THR A 59 19.78 -4.93 7.25
N VAL A 60 19.21 -4.50 8.37
CA VAL A 60 18.94 -3.08 8.64
C VAL A 60 20.23 -2.24 8.60
N SER A 61 21.36 -2.80 9.05
CA SER A 61 22.67 -2.14 8.96
C SER A 61 23.13 -1.95 7.50
N GLU A 62 22.98 -2.99 6.66
CA GLU A 62 23.31 -2.91 5.23
C GLU A 62 22.38 -1.96 4.45
N ILE A 63 21.10 -1.88 4.83
CA ILE A 63 20.16 -0.90 4.29
C ILE A 63 20.61 0.51 4.68
N ALA A 64 20.99 0.72 5.94
CA ALA A 64 21.41 2.03 6.44
C ALA A 64 22.70 2.53 5.77
N ALA A 65 23.59 1.63 5.38
CA ALA A 65 24.85 1.94 4.71
C ALA A 65 24.70 2.27 3.19
N ASP A 66 23.55 1.97 2.59
CA ASP A 66 23.25 2.21 1.17
C ASP A 66 22.33 3.44 1.05
N ASP A 67 22.85 4.59 0.64
CA ASP A 67 22.10 5.85 0.65
C ASP A 67 20.79 5.79 -0.15
N ALA A 68 20.81 5.19 -1.34
CA ALA A 68 19.64 5.09 -2.20
C ALA A 68 18.59 4.14 -1.62
N LEU A 69 19.03 3.03 -1.04
CA LEU A 69 18.12 2.08 -0.40
C LEU A 69 17.58 2.62 0.94
N ARG A 70 18.41 3.34 1.70
CA ARG A 70 18.04 4.02 2.95
C ARG A 70 16.99 5.10 2.69
N GLU A 71 17.15 5.90 1.64
CA GLU A 71 16.15 6.92 1.28
C GLU A 71 14.78 6.28 1.01
N PHE A 72 14.75 5.22 0.19
CA PHE A 72 13.52 4.45 -0.06
C PHE A 72 12.95 3.84 1.23
N ALA A 73 13.78 3.18 2.04
CA ALA A 73 13.36 2.50 3.26
C ALA A 73 12.81 3.48 4.31
N VAL A 74 13.42 4.66 4.46
CA VAL A 74 12.93 5.71 5.36
C VAL A 74 11.60 6.29 4.87
N ALA A 75 11.45 6.54 3.56
CA ALA A 75 10.21 7.05 3.00
C ALA A 75 9.07 6.02 3.13
N ALA A 76 9.32 4.76 2.75
CA ALA A 76 8.36 3.66 2.83
C ALA A 76 8.04 3.31 4.30
N GLY A 77 9.06 3.24 5.16
CA GLY A 77 8.92 3.02 6.60
C GLY A 77 8.14 4.15 7.27
N GLY A 78 8.37 5.41 6.90
CA GLY A 78 7.60 6.55 7.39
C GLY A 78 6.12 6.49 6.99
N ALA A 79 5.81 6.04 5.78
CA ALA A 79 4.43 5.79 5.37
C ALA A 79 3.81 4.62 6.16
N ALA A 80 4.53 3.51 6.32
CA ALA A 80 4.08 2.36 7.10
C ALA A 80 3.85 2.72 8.57
N PHE A 81 4.74 3.52 9.17
CA PHE A 81 4.63 4.01 10.55
C PHE A 81 3.35 4.81 10.75
N LYS A 82 3.03 5.72 9.82
CA LYS A 82 1.80 6.52 9.85
C LYS A 82 0.51 5.70 9.74
N VAL A 83 0.56 4.55 9.07
CA VAL A 83 -0.62 3.69 8.93
C VAL A 83 -0.77 2.77 10.14
N ASN A 84 0.34 2.25 10.68
CA ASN A 84 0.31 1.09 11.58
C ASN A 84 0.80 1.37 13.01
N CYS A 85 1.58 2.42 13.25
CA CYS A 85 2.32 2.61 14.50
C CYS A 85 1.89 3.87 15.27
N VAL A 86 1.45 4.91 14.57
CA VAL A 86 1.11 6.22 15.18
C VAL A 86 -0.04 6.15 16.18
N GLN A 87 -0.89 5.14 16.08
CA GLN A 87 -2.02 4.94 16.99
C GLN A 87 -1.55 4.72 18.43
N CYS A 88 -0.35 4.16 18.61
CA CYS A 88 0.25 3.88 19.91
C CYS A 88 1.43 4.83 20.19
N HIS A 89 2.32 5.00 19.20
CA HIS A 89 3.58 5.72 19.37
C HIS A 89 3.51 7.21 18.97
N GLY A 90 2.34 7.72 18.58
CA GLY A 90 2.15 9.12 18.20
C GLY A 90 2.69 9.47 16.80
N SER A 91 2.23 10.60 16.26
CA SER A 91 2.52 11.00 14.87
C SER A 91 3.99 11.35 14.59
N GLY A 92 4.73 11.75 15.62
CA GLY A 92 6.18 12.01 15.59
C GLY A 92 6.99 10.96 16.34
N ALA A 93 6.40 9.78 16.57
CA ALA A 93 6.99 8.68 17.32
C ALA A 93 7.29 8.98 18.80
N GLN A 94 6.73 10.06 19.35
CA GLN A 94 7.00 10.57 20.70
C GLN A 94 6.35 9.77 21.84
N GLY A 95 5.56 8.74 21.53
CA GLY A 95 4.85 7.94 22.52
C GLY A 95 3.67 8.64 23.18
N SER A 96 3.14 7.99 24.21
CA SER A 96 2.10 8.52 25.10
C SER A 96 2.12 7.76 26.43
N LYS A 97 1.25 8.10 27.38
CA LYS A 97 1.21 7.37 28.66
C LYS A 97 0.94 5.87 28.41
N GLY A 98 1.92 5.02 28.73
CA GLY A 98 1.85 3.58 28.51
C GLY A 98 2.46 3.10 27.18
N PHE A 99 2.94 4.01 26.32
CA PHE A 99 3.55 3.69 25.04
C PHE A 99 4.91 4.40 24.90
N PRO A 100 6.00 3.66 24.59
CA PRO A 100 7.33 4.23 24.48
C PRO A 100 7.45 5.35 23.45
N ASN A 101 8.33 6.29 23.75
CA ASN A 101 8.92 7.16 22.75
C ASN A 101 9.93 6.36 21.92
N LEU A 102 9.86 6.46 20.60
CA LEU A 102 10.76 5.76 19.67
C LEU A 102 11.72 6.74 18.96
N ASN A 103 11.71 8.02 19.33
CA ASN A 103 12.58 9.06 18.77
C ASN A 103 13.68 9.52 19.74
N ASP A 104 13.81 8.90 20.91
CA ASP A 104 14.88 9.13 21.87
C ASP A 104 15.87 7.95 21.92
N ASP A 105 16.83 8.05 22.84
CA ASP A 105 17.91 7.09 23.01
C ASP A 105 17.63 6.03 24.10
N ASP A 106 16.42 6.01 24.70
CA ASP A 106 16.07 5.15 25.83
C ASP A 106 15.29 3.90 25.41
N TRP A 107 16.02 2.79 25.20
CA TRP A 107 15.45 1.54 24.69
C TRP A 107 15.31 0.45 25.76
N LEU A 108 14.06 0.08 26.08
CA LEU A 108 13.74 -0.96 27.08
C LEU A 108 14.25 -2.37 26.71
N TRP A 109 14.29 -2.68 25.42
CA TRP A 109 14.64 -4.02 24.89
C TRP A 109 15.95 -4.02 24.08
N GLY A 110 16.68 -2.89 24.10
CA GLY A 110 17.88 -2.64 23.30
C GLY A 110 17.60 -1.94 21.98
N GLY A 111 18.42 -0.94 21.64
CA GLY A 111 18.25 -0.06 20.47
C GLY A 111 19.15 -0.38 19.28
N LYS A 112 19.77 -1.57 19.25
CA LYS A 112 20.53 -1.99 18.07
C LYS A 112 19.58 -2.41 16.96
N ALA A 113 20.04 -2.32 15.72
CA ALA A 113 19.28 -2.66 14.52
C ALA A 113 18.65 -4.07 14.56
N GLU A 114 19.29 -5.03 15.24
CA GLU A 114 18.80 -6.41 15.37
C GLU A 114 17.79 -6.59 16.52
N GLN A 115 17.61 -5.57 17.36
CA GLN A 115 16.75 -5.57 18.55
C GLN A 115 15.45 -4.76 18.36
N ILE A 116 15.36 -4.01 17.25
CA ILE A 116 14.20 -3.22 16.82
C ILE A 116 13.44 -4.00 15.75
#